data_AF-A0A4Q1RWG5-F1
#
_entry.id   AF-A0A4Q1RWG5-F1
#
_cell.length_a   1.000
_cell.length_b   1.000
_cell.length_c   1.000
_cell.angle_alpha   90.00
_cell.angle_beta   90.00
_cell.angle_gamma   90.00
#
_symmetry.space_group_name_H-M   'P 1'
#
loop_
_entity.id
_entity.type
_entity.pdbx_description
1 polymer ?
#
loop_
_entity_poly.entity_id
_entity_poly.type
_entity_poly.pdbx_seq_one_letter_code
_entity_poly.pdbx_strand_id
1 'polypeptide(L)'
;MRELFDAAAMAGLCGGDALIRWAAQGLPAARGIRAFGAPDGSAVAVASPALSGHDRLAVHGEPRTAAPLVRDVLRAVGRSHRPIGGPKLGRAVCKVSVEDALARYGTVALMVADANRAALDLYRSLGLVHRPLAAAFFGTATAG
;
A
#
# COMPACT_ATOMS: atom_id res chain seq x y z
N MET A 1 5.68 5.44 13.44
CA MET A 1 6.10 4.12 12.91
C MET A 1 7.23 3.59 13.77
N ARG A 2 7.21 2.29 14.13
CA ARG A 2 8.31 1.60 14.84
C ARG A 2 8.75 0.40 14.00
N GLU A 3 10.05 0.22 13.78
CA GLU A 3 10.57 -0.98 13.13
C GLU A 3 10.57 -2.17 14.10
N LEU A 4 10.22 -3.36 13.61
CA LEU A 4 10.09 -4.59 14.36
C LEU A 4 11.17 -5.57 13.89
N PHE A 5 11.92 -6.13 14.84
CA PHE A 5 13.03 -7.03 14.56
C PHE A 5 12.80 -8.46 15.06
N ASP A 6 11.70 -8.68 15.79
CA ASP A 6 11.39 -9.96 16.41
C ASP A 6 10.02 -10.50 15.96
N ALA A 7 9.94 -11.84 15.85
CA ALA A 7 8.74 -12.52 15.37
C ALA A 7 7.58 -12.47 16.37
N ALA A 8 7.85 -12.33 17.67
CA ALA A 8 6.84 -12.34 18.72
C ALA A 8 6.02 -11.04 18.74
N ALA A 9 6.69 -9.89 18.64
CA ALA A 9 6.09 -8.56 18.50
C ALA A 9 5.28 -8.47 17.21
N MET A 10 5.78 -9.07 16.12
CA MET A 10 5.01 -9.14 14.87
C MET A 10 3.76 -10.03 15.02
N ALA A 11 3.89 -11.20 15.65
CA ALA A 11 2.78 -12.12 15.88
C ALA A 11 1.64 -11.49 16.73
N GLY A 12 2.00 -10.71 17.76
CA GLY A 12 1.02 -9.99 18.57
C GLY A 12 0.24 -8.92 17.79
N LEU A 13 0.89 -8.30 16.79
CA LEU A 13 0.28 -7.23 15.97
C LEU A 13 -0.47 -7.75 14.74
N CYS A 14 -0.10 -8.93 14.23
CA CYS A 14 -0.70 -9.46 13.01
C CYS A 14 -2.05 -10.14 13.25
N GLY A 15 -2.44 -10.41 14.51
CA GLY A 15 -3.71 -11.08 14.83
C GLY A 15 -3.87 -12.45 14.13
N GLY A 16 -2.75 -13.10 13.78
CA GLY A 16 -2.75 -14.33 13.00
C GLY A 16 -2.92 -14.17 11.47
N ASP A 17 -2.96 -12.95 10.93
CA ASP A 17 -3.09 -12.67 9.49
C ASP A 17 -2.03 -13.45 8.67
N ALA A 18 -2.52 -14.29 7.75
CA ALA A 18 -1.66 -15.19 6.97
C ALA A 18 -0.79 -14.43 5.96
N LEU A 19 -1.26 -13.31 5.44
CA LEU A 19 -0.51 -12.49 4.48
C LEU A 19 0.68 -11.82 5.15
N ILE A 20 0.49 -11.27 6.37
CA ILE A 20 1.58 -10.71 7.16
C ILE A 20 2.61 -11.78 7.52
N ARG A 21 2.17 -12.94 8.01
CA ARG A 21 3.07 -14.05 8.36
C ARG A 21 3.85 -14.55 7.16
N TRP A 22 3.22 -14.64 5.99
CA TRP A 22 3.90 -15.03 4.75
C TRP A 22 4.91 -13.98 4.29
N ALA A 23 4.54 -12.70 4.26
CA ALA A 23 5.45 -11.63 3.86
C ALA A 23 6.67 -11.49 4.80
N ALA A 24 6.52 -11.86 6.07
CA ALA A 24 7.55 -11.86 7.10
C ALA A 24 8.47 -13.10 7.08
N GLN A 25 8.24 -14.07 6.18
CA GLN A 25 9.04 -15.29 6.12
C GLN A 25 10.53 -14.95 5.88
N GLY A 26 11.37 -15.28 6.86
CA GLY A 26 12.79 -15.01 6.81
C GLY A 26 13.25 -13.84 7.69
N LEU A 27 12.35 -13.09 8.34
CA LEU A 27 12.79 -12.12 9.35
C LEU A 27 13.49 -12.80 10.55
N PRO A 28 14.57 -12.20 11.10
CA PRO A 28 15.33 -11.06 10.57
C PRO A 28 16.47 -11.46 9.61
N ALA A 29 16.66 -12.76 9.36
CA ALA A 29 17.82 -13.31 8.63
C ALA A 29 17.85 -13.00 7.12
N ALA A 30 16.69 -12.80 6.48
CA ALA A 30 16.57 -12.56 5.05
C ALA A 30 16.82 -11.09 4.70
N ARG A 31 17.76 -10.86 3.77
CA ARG A 31 18.15 -9.51 3.34
C ARG A 31 16.96 -8.76 2.73
N GLY A 32 16.69 -7.57 3.27
CA GLY A 32 15.73 -6.62 2.70
C GLY A 32 14.29 -6.78 3.19
N ILE A 33 13.95 -7.83 3.93
CA ILE A 33 12.64 -7.90 4.59
C ILE A 33 12.66 -7.01 5.83
N ARG A 34 11.67 -6.13 5.97
CA ARG A 34 11.56 -5.19 7.09
C ARG A 34 10.12 -5.11 7.56
N ALA A 35 9.88 -5.25 8.87
CA ALA A 35 8.57 -5.15 9.49
C ALA A 35 8.44 -3.87 10.30
N PHE A 36 7.24 -3.29 10.31
CA PHE A 36 6.93 -2.06 11.00
C PHE A 36 5.57 -2.14 11.68
N GLY A 37 5.48 -1.63 12.90
CA GLY A 37 4.24 -1.45 13.64
C GLY A 37 3.84 0.01 13.72
N ALA A 38 2.53 0.26 13.75
CA ALA A 38 2.01 1.51 14.25
C ALA A 38 2.33 1.69 15.75
N PRO A 39 2.55 2.92 16.24
CA PRO A 39 2.90 3.15 17.64
C PRO A 39 1.87 2.63 18.66
N ASP A 40 0.59 2.68 18.29
CA ASP A 40 -0.57 2.21 19.07
C ASP A 40 -0.83 0.69 18.92
N GLY A 41 -0.04 0.01 18.08
CA GLY A 41 -0.20 -1.42 17.78
C GLY A 41 -1.41 -1.78 16.92
N SER A 42 -2.16 -0.81 16.37
CA SER A 42 -3.38 -1.09 15.61
C SER A 42 -3.13 -1.48 14.15
N ALA A 43 -1.89 -1.36 13.67
CA ALA A 43 -1.50 -1.77 12.33
C ALA A 43 -0.06 -2.28 12.24
N VAL A 44 0.18 -3.16 11.27
CA VAL A 44 1.47 -3.74 10.94
C VAL A 44 1.68 -3.73 9.43
N ALA A 45 2.91 -3.50 9.00
CA ALA A 45 3.31 -3.51 7.62
C ALA A 45 4.65 -4.25 7.45
N VAL A 46 4.75 -5.10 6.42
CA VAL A 46 5.95 -5.87 6.11
C VAL A 46 6.37 -5.59 4.66
N ALA A 47 7.51 -4.94 4.51
CA ALA A 47 8.17 -4.77 3.23
C ALA A 47 8.97 -6.05 2.92
N SER A 48 8.66 -6.69 1.80
CA SER A 48 9.25 -7.96 1.39
C SER A 48 9.62 -7.88 -0.10
N PRO A 49 10.92 -7.90 -0.44
CA PRO A 49 11.37 -7.88 -1.83
C PRO A 49 11.08 -9.22 -2.51
N ALA A 50 10.80 -9.17 -3.82
CA ALA A 50 10.53 -10.34 -4.66
C ALA A 50 9.42 -11.30 -4.16
N LEU A 51 8.56 -10.87 -3.23
CA LEU A 51 7.42 -11.63 -2.77
C LEU A 51 6.41 -11.83 -3.91
N SER A 52 6.24 -13.07 -4.34
CA SER A 52 5.55 -13.43 -5.59
C SER A 52 6.06 -12.62 -6.79
N GLY A 53 7.38 -12.52 -6.92
CA GLY A 53 8.05 -11.87 -8.06
C GLY A 53 8.03 -10.34 -8.04
N HIS A 54 7.58 -9.70 -6.94
CA HIS A 54 7.49 -8.25 -6.85
C HIS A 54 7.90 -7.73 -5.47
N ASP A 55 8.32 -6.47 -5.41
CA ASP A 55 8.46 -5.77 -4.13
C ASP A 55 7.08 -5.50 -3.55
N ARG A 56 6.75 -6.15 -2.43
CA ARG A 56 5.42 -6.06 -1.79
C ARG A 56 5.53 -5.39 -0.44
N LEU A 57 4.53 -4.58 -0.14
CA LEU A 57 4.29 -4.07 1.21
C LEU A 57 3.00 -4.72 1.72
N ALA A 58 3.11 -5.81 2.48
CA ALA A 58 1.95 -6.44 3.11
C ALA A 58 1.48 -5.60 4.30
N VAL A 59 0.18 -5.32 4.40
CA VAL A 59 -0.37 -4.44 5.44
C VAL A 59 -1.62 -5.07 6.06
N HIS A 60 -1.70 -4.97 7.39
CA HIS A 60 -2.84 -5.39 8.19
C HIS A 60 -3.10 -4.35 9.29
N GLY A 61 -4.35 -4.20 9.69
CA GLY A 61 -4.74 -3.34 10.80
C GLY A 61 -5.88 -2.39 10.51
N GLU A 62 -6.10 -1.48 11.45
CA GLU A 62 -7.10 -0.42 11.35
C GLU A 62 -6.76 0.53 10.18
N PRO A 63 -7.71 0.90 9.30
CA PRO A 63 -7.41 1.71 8.11
C PRO A 63 -6.85 3.13 8.33
N ARG A 64 -7.36 3.88 9.31
CA ARG A 64 -6.87 5.23 9.67
C ARG A 64 -5.43 5.21 10.20
N THR A 65 -4.99 4.12 10.81
CA THR A 65 -3.61 3.93 11.26
C THR A 65 -2.75 3.26 10.18
N ALA A 66 -3.32 2.34 9.40
CA ALA A 66 -2.63 1.67 8.30
C ALA A 66 -2.25 2.64 7.18
N ALA A 67 -3.12 3.60 6.81
CA ALA A 67 -2.84 4.57 5.77
C ALA A 67 -1.57 5.43 6.03
N PRO A 68 -1.41 6.09 7.19
CA PRO A 68 -0.18 6.80 7.51
C PRO A 68 1.01 5.84 7.66
N LEU A 69 0.81 4.63 8.20
CA LEU A 69 1.88 3.62 8.29
C LEU A 69 2.41 3.24 6.89
N VAL A 70 1.53 2.96 5.93
CA VAL A 70 1.91 2.68 4.53
C VAL A 70 2.76 3.81 3.97
N ARG A 71 2.31 5.05 4.13
CA ARG A 71 3.03 6.23 3.63
C ARG A 71 4.43 6.33 4.24
N ASP A 72 4.53 6.16 5.56
CA ASP A 72 5.80 6.30 6.28
C ASP A 72 6.76 5.16 5.93
N VAL A 73 6.26 3.92 5.79
CA VAL A 73 7.07 2.77 5.36
C VAL A 73 7.56 2.95 3.93
N LEU A 74 6.71 3.36 2.99
CA LEU A 74 7.12 3.58 1.59
C LEU A 74 8.21 4.67 1.46
N ARG A 75 8.26 5.65 2.38
CA ARG A 75 9.37 6.61 2.47
C ARG A 75 10.67 5.95 2.95
N ALA A 76 10.57 4.97 3.84
CA ALA A 76 11.72 4.29 4.44
C ALA A 76 12.28 3.12 3.60
N VAL A 77 11.44 2.43 2.82
CA VAL A 77 11.83 1.23 2.05
C VAL A 77 11.85 1.45 0.53
N GLY A 78 11.35 2.59 0.06
CA GLY A 78 11.28 2.93 -1.35
C GLY A 78 9.88 2.75 -1.95
N ARG A 79 9.55 3.64 -2.89
CA ARG A 79 8.21 3.78 -3.50
C ARG A 79 7.86 2.67 -4.51
N SER A 80 8.79 1.77 -4.83
CA SER A 80 8.54 0.62 -5.73
C SER A 80 7.70 -0.46 -5.08
N HIS A 81 7.69 -0.53 -3.73
CA HIS A 81 6.93 -1.53 -3.00
C HIS A 81 5.43 -1.33 -3.20
N ARG A 82 4.75 -2.39 -3.65
CA ARG A 82 3.31 -2.37 -3.95
C ARG A 82 2.52 -2.80 -2.71
N PRO A 83 1.68 -1.93 -2.12
CA PRO A 83 0.84 -2.32 -1.00
C PRO A 83 -0.11 -3.45 -1.35
N ILE A 84 -0.20 -4.45 -0.47
CA ILE A 84 -1.17 -5.55 -0.52
C ILE A 84 -1.75 -5.76 0.87
N GLY A 85 -3.01 -6.17 0.95
CA GLY A 85 -3.70 -6.34 2.21
C GLY A 85 -5.04 -7.02 2.01
N GLY A 86 -5.80 -7.18 3.10
CA GLY A 86 -7.14 -7.76 3.03
C GLY A 86 -8.07 -6.97 2.09
N PRO A 87 -9.14 -7.60 1.56
CA PRO A 87 -10.02 -7.00 0.55
C PRO A 87 -10.62 -5.64 0.94
N LYS A 88 -10.89 -5.45 2.25
CA LYS A 88 -11.46 -4.21 2.79
C LYS A 88 -10.41 -3.11 3.01
N LEU A 89 -9.15 -3.48 3.19
CA LEU A 89 -8.08 -2.54 3.57
C LEU A 89 -7.75 -1.58 2.41
N GLY A 90 -7.64 -2.08 1.18
CA GLY A 90 -7.36 -1.23 0.02
C GLY A 90 -8.38 -0.11 -0.17
N ARG A 91 -9.68 -0.44 -0.06
CA ARG A 91 -10.76 0.56 -0.10
C ARG A 91 -10.65 1.56 1.05
N ALA A 92 -10.44 1.07 2.27
CA ALA A 92 -10.46 1.91 3.45
C ALA A 92 -9.24 2.86 3.52
N VAL A 93 -8.05 2.38 3.15
CA VAL A 93 -6.83 3.21 3.03
C VAL A 93 -7.01 4.25 1.93
N CYS A 94 -7.58 3.88 0.78
CA CYS A 94 -7.87 4.83 -0.29
C CYS A 94 -8.86 5.91 0.17
N LYS A 95 -9.94 5.51 0.86
CA LYS A 95 -10.92 6.44 1.44
C LYS A 95 -10.25 7.44 2.39
N VAL A 96 -9.47 6.97 3.37
CA VAL A 96 -8.77 7.84 4.32
C VAL A 96 -7.81 8.79 3.58
N SER A 97 -7.08 8.29 2.59
CA SER A 97 -6.15 9.13 1.81
C SER A 97 -6.87 10.22 1.01
N VAL A 98 -8.05 9.91 0.46
CA VAL A 98 -8.93 10.87 -0.24
C VAL A 98 -9.47 11.91 0.73
N GLU A 99 -10.01 11.48 1.88
CA GLU A 99 -10.52 12.36 2.94
C GLU A 99 -9.43 13.31 3.47
N ASP A 100 -8.23 12.80 3.75
CA ASP A 100 -7.09 13.60 4.22
C ASP A 100 -6.64 14.63 3.17
N ALA A 101 -6.58 14.23 1.89
CA ALA A 101 -6.21 15.14 0.81
C ALA A 101 -7.26 16.24 0.60
N LEU A 102 -8.56 15.88 0.65
CA LEU A 102 -9.64 16.85 0.57
C LEU A 102 -9.61 17.82 1.76
N ALA A 103 -9.41 17.32 2.97
CA ALA A 103 -9.33 18.16 4.16
C ALA A 103 -8.14 19.14 4.09
N ARG A 104 -7.00 18.71 3.53
CA ARG A 104 -5.78 19.52 3.47
C ARG A 104 -5.71 20.48 2.28
N TYR A 105 -6.24 20.08 1.12
CA TYR A 105 -6.04 20.79 -0.14
C TYR A 105 -7.34 21.21 -0.82
N GLY A 106 -8.50 20.85 -0.27
CA GLY A 106 -9.83 21.12 -0.83
C GLY A 106 -10.19 20.27 -2.06
N THR A 107 -9.21 19.69 -2.76
CA THR A 107 -9.42 18.88 -3.96
C THR A 107 -8.43 17.72 -4.03
N VAL A 108 -8.82 16.63 -4.72
CA VAL A 108 -7.96 15.48 -4.97
C VAL A 108 -8.26 14.86 -6.34
N ALA A 109 -7.22 14.47 -7.05
CA ALA A 109 -7.31 13.77 -8.34
C ALA A 109 -6.18 12.73 -8.45
N LEU A 110 -6.40 11.71 -9.28
CA LEU A 110 -5.41 10.68 -9.58
C LEU A 110 -5.65 10.15 -11.00
N MET A 111 -4.62 9.61 -11.63
CA MET A 111 -4.70 8.97 -12.95
C MET A 111 -4.65 7.45 -12.81
N VAL A 112 -5.47 6.77 -13.59
CA VAL A 112 -5.52 5.31 -13.66
C VAL A 112 -5.76 4.88 -15.10
N ALA A 113 -5.17 3.77 -15.51
CA ALA A 113 -5.44 3.20 -16.83
C ALA A 113 -6.92 2.78 -16.94
N ASP A 114 -7.57 3.11 -18.05
CA ASP A 114 -9.00 2.84 -18.26
C ASP A 114 -9.36 1.34 -18.22
N ALA A 115 -8.39 0.45 -18.48
CA ALA A 115 -8.57 -0.98 -18.35
C ALA A 115 -8.68 -1.46 -16.89
N ASN A 116 -8.31 -0.65 -15.90
CA ASN A 116 -8.34 -1.02 -14.49
C ASN A 116 -9.73 -0.79 -13.89
N ARG A 117 -10.68 -1.65 -14.28
CA ARG A 117 -12.09 -1.58 -13.82
C ARG A 117 -12.23 -1.57 -12.31
N ALA A 118 -11.47 -2.43 -11.61
CA ALA A 118 -11.52 -2.50 -10.15
C ALA A 118 -11.16 -1.18 -9.47
N ALA A 119 -10.15 -0.47 -9.97
CA ALA A 119 -9.78 0.84 -9.46
C ALA A 119 -10.82 1.91 -9.81
N LEU A 120 -11.34 1.91 -11.04
CA LEU A 120 -12.41 2.83 -11.45
C LEU A 120 -13.66 2.67 -10.57
N ASP A 121 -14.09 1.45 -10.31
CA ASP A 121 -15.25 1.16 -9.47
C ASP A 121 -15.02 1.58 -8.02
N LEU A 122 -13.82 1.33 -7.49
CA LEU A 122 -13.41 1.83 -6.17
C LEU A 122 -13.51 3.36 -6.11
N TYR A 123 -12.88 4.09 -7.03
CA TYR A 123 -12.84 5.55 -6.98
C TYR A 123 -14.22 6.17 -7.15
N ARG A 124 -15.06 5.60 -8.02
CA ARG A 124 -16.47 5.99 -8.16
C ARG A 124 -17.25 5.78 -6.86
N SER A 125 -17.03 4.65 -6.18
CA SER A 125 -17.66 4.37 -4.89
C SER A 125 -17.24 5.33 -3.77
N LEU A 126 -16.13 6.05 -3.96
CA LEU A 126 -15.63 7.10 -3.07
C LEU A 126 -16.08 8.50 -3.48
N GLY A 127 -16.89 8.62 -4.54
CA GLY A 127 -17.39 9.90 -5.05
C GLY A 127 -16.48 10.61 -6.05
N LEU A 128 -15.39 9.97 -6.51
CA LEU A 128 -14.56 10.54 -7.57
C LEU A 128 -15.25 10.37 -8.93
N VAL A 129 -15.16 11.41 -9.76
CA VAL A 129 -15.71 11.41 -11.11
C VAL A 129 -14.62 11.04 -12.11
N HIS A 130 -14.88 10.02 -12.94
CA HIS A 130 -13.97 9.65 -14.03
C HIS A 130 -13.98 10.72 -15.12
N ARG A 131 -12.80 11.15 -15.54
CA ARG A 131 -12.61 12.06 -16.67
C ARG A 131 -11.61 11.41 -17.63
N PRO A 132 -12.01 11.13 -18.89
CA PRO A 132 -11.09 10.52 -19.85
C PRO A 132 -9.96 11.51 -20.15
N LEU A 133 -8.73 11.01 -20.14
CA LEU A 133 -7.53 11.76 -20.51
C LEU A 133 -6.76 10.90 -21.51
N ALA A 134 -6.61 11.40 -22.73
CA ALA A 134 -5.78 10.74 -23.72
C ALA A 134 -4.31 10.88 -23.30
N ALA A 135 -3.63 9.76 -23.09
CA ALA A 135 -2.18 9.77 -22.96
C ALA A 135 -1.59 10.04 -24.35
N ALA A 136 -0.77 11.07 -24.49
CA ALA A 136 0.04 11.24 -25.69
C ALA A 136 1.07 10.09 -25.74
N PHE A 137 0.88 9.15 -26.66
CA PHE A 137 1.87 8.12 -26.93
C PHE A 137 2.96 8.72 -27.81
N PHE A 138 4.11 9.04 -27.23
CA PHE A 138 5.32 9.29 -28.02
C PHE A 138 5.87 7.95 -28.47
N GLY A 139 5.34 7.44 -29.59
CA GLY A 139 5.91 6.29 -30.26
C GLY A 139 7.35 6.60 -30.65
N THR A 140 8.30 5.81 -30.17
CA THR A 140 9.66 5.83 -30.71
C THR A 140 9.59 5.43 -32.17
N ALA A 141 9.68 6.42 -33.05
CA ALA A 141 9.93 6.16 -34.45
C ALA A 141 11.28 5.43 -34.55
N THR A 142 11.24 4.12 -34.75
CA THR A 142 12.36 3.39 -35.33
C THR A 142 12.56 3.96 -36.73
N ALA A 143 13.56 4.84 -36.86
CA ALA A 143 14.16 5.18 -38.14
C ALA A 143 14.67 3.88 -38.78
N GLY A 144 14.28 3.67 -40.04
CA GLY A 144 14.60 2.47 -40.82
C GLY A 144 16.04 2.38 -41.28
#